data_AF-A0A2K8MD29-F1
#
_entry.id   AF-A0A2K8MD29-F1
#
_cell.length_a   1.000
_cell.length_b   1.000
_cell.length_c   1.000
_cell.angle_alpha   90.00
_cell.angle_beta   90.00
_cell.angle_gamma   90.00
#
_symmetry.space_group_name_H-M   'P 1'
#
loop_
_entity.id
_entity.type
_entity.pdbx_description
1 polymer ?
#
loop_
_entity_poly.entity_id
_entity_poly.type
_entity_poly.pdbx_seq_one_letter_code
_entity_poly.pdbx_strand_id
1 'polypeptide(L)'
;MGPVQVRLSGVVKVDENDHEVPSVNAPTVAEATALLDRTARVNGADGVIQVGSDYHRITIGRGPLSTQTLIAVQAWGTAVKAAEAVAEEPEAPAEEPDAA
;
A
#
# COMPACT_ATOMS: atom_id res chain seq x y z
N MET A 1 16.15 3.87 1.81
CA MET A 1 15.04 2.94 1.54
C MET A 1 14.72 2.96 0.04
N GLY A 2 14.04 1.93 -0.48
CA GLY A 2 13.87 1.71 -1.92
C GLY A 2 12.44 1.37 -2.34
N PRO A 3 12.22 0.98 -3.61
CA PRO A 3 10.90 0.67 -4.13
C PRO A 3 10.31 -0.59 -3.46
N VAL A 4 9.00 -0.56 -3.24
CA VAL A 4 8.22 -1.70 -2.72
C VAL A 4 7.01 -1.89 -3.62
N GLN A 5 6.65 -3.15 -3.87
CA GLN A 5 5.51 -3.51 -4.70
C GLN A 5 4.81 -4.74 -4.10
N VAL A 6 3.49 -4.75 -4.19
CA VAL A 6 2.65 -5.87 -3.81
C VAL A 6 1.62 -6.14 -4.90
N ARG A 7 1.22 -7.41 -5.03
CA ARG A 7 0.19 -7.84 -5.97
C ARG A 7 -0.77 -8.79 -5.26
N LEU A 8 -2.05 -8.47 -5.31
CA LEU A 8 -3.15 -9.31 -4.87
C LEU A 8 -3.89 -9.82 -6.10
N SER A 9 -4.31 -11.07 -6.08
CA SER A 9 -5.13 -11.64 -7.14
C SER A 9 -6.15 -12.60 -6.56
N GLY A 10 -7.37 -12.54 -7.08
CA GLY A 10 -8.47 -13.42 -6.71
C GLY A 10 -9.34 -13.73 -7.92
N VAL A 11 -9.94 -14.90 -7.94
CA VAL A 11 -10.88 -15.29 -9.00
C VAL A 11 -12.29 -15.17 -8.43
N VAL A 12 -13.11 -14.34 -9.06
CA VAL A 12 -14.54 -14.20 -8.74
C VAL A 12 -15.39 -14.90 -9.79
N LYS A 13 -16.58 -15.34 -9.37
CA LYS A 13 -17.64 -15.75 -10.29
C LYS A 13 -18.60 -14.59 -10.45
N VAL A 14 -18.93 -14.29 -11.69
CA VAL A 14 -19.90 -13.26 -12.05
C VAL A 14 -21.07 -13.91 -12.79
N ASP A 15 -22.26 -13.37 -12.57
CA ASP A 15 -23.48 -13.85 -13.20
C ASP A 15 -23.57 -13.40 -14.67
N GLU A 16 -24.70 -13.69 -15.33
CA GLU A 16 -24.93 -13.31 -16.73
C GLU A 16 -25.02 -11.79 -16.94
N ASN A 17 -25.26 -11.02 -15.88
CA ASN A 17 -25.33 -9.56 -15.89
C ASN A 17 -24.02 -8.91 -15.38
N ASP A 18 -22.95 -9.69 -15.26
CA ASP A 18 -21.63 -9.26 -14.77
C ASP A 18 -21.61 -8.80 -13.30
N HIS A 19 -22.66 -9.14 -12.53
CA HIS A 19 -22.69 -8.92 -11.10
C HIS A 19 -21.90 -9.99 -10.37
N GLU A 20 -21.16 -9.56 -9.35
CA GLU A 20 -20.40 -10.46 -8.50
C GLU A 20 -21.34 -11.35 -7.69
N VAL A 21 -21.15 -12.67 -7.79
CA VAL A 21 -21.87 -13.61 -6.93
C VAL A 21 -21.16 -13.59 -5.56
N PRO A 22 -21.85 -13.32 -4.44
CA PRO A 22 -21.27 -12.89 -3.15
C PRO A 22 -20.52 -13.98 -2.36
N SER A 23 -19.74 -14.82 -3.03
CA SER A 23 -19.09 -16.00 -2.46
C SER A 23 -17.56 -15.92 -2.47
N VAL A 24 -16.95 -14.84 -2.96
CA VAL A 24 -15.49 -14.76 -3.09
C VAL A 24 -14.95 -13.38 -2.70
N ASN A 25 -13.95 -13.37 -1.82
CA ASN A 25 -13.20 -12.16 -1.43
C ASN A 25 -12.43 -11.63 -2.66
N ALA A 26 -13.03 -10.69 -3.38
CA ALA A 26 -12.37 -9.94 -4.43
C ALA A 26 -11.31 -9.03 -3.81
N PRO A 27 -10.03 -9.10 -4.23
CA PRO A 27 -9.01 -8.22 -3.69
C PRO A 27 -9.30 -6.77 -4.10
N THR A 28 -9.10 -5.86 -3.16
CA THR A 28 -9.36 -4.43 -3.34
C THR A 28 -8.07 -3.62 -3.37
N VAL A 29 -8.15 -2.40 -3.92
CA VAL A 29 -7.06 -1.42 -3.88
C VAL A 29 -6.68 -1.08 -2.44
N ALA A 30 -7.67 -0.92 -1.55
CA ALA A 30 -7.42 -0.62 -0.15
C ALA A 30 -6.58 -1.72 0.53
N GLU A 31 -6.93 -3.00 0.33
CA GLU A 31 -6.15 -4.13 0.85
C GLU A 31 -4.73 -4.16 0.29
N ALA A 32 -4.56 -3.91 -1.01
CA ALA A 32 -3.24 -3.86 -1.63
C ALA A 32 -2.38 -2.72 -1.05
N THR A 33 -2.95 -1.53 -0.86
CA THR A 33 -2.23 -0.40 -0.24
C THR A 33 -1.89 -0.63 1.22
N ALA A 34 -2.80 -1.26 1.99
CA ALA A 34 -2.53 -1.61 3.38
C ALA A 34 -1.43 -2.68 3.49
N LEU A 35 -1.43 -3.66 2.59
CA LEU A 35 -0.38 -4.66 2.52
C LEU A 35 0.97 -4.04 2.13
N LEU A 36 0.98 -3.11 1.17
CA LEU A 36 2.18 -2.37 0.76
C LEU A 36 2.84 -1.65 1.95
N ASP A 37 2.06 -0.90 2.71
CA ASP A 37 2.52 -0.18 3.91
C ASP A 37 3.01 -1.15 4.99
N ARG A 38 2.28 -2.25 5.25
CA ARG A 38 2.73 -3.29 6.17
C ARG A 38 4.07 -3.90 5.73
N THR A 39 4.21 -4.25 4.46
CA THR A 39 5.45 -4.81 3.90
C THR A 39 6.62 -3.82 4.03
N ALA A 40 6.39 -2.54 3.79
CA ALA A 40 7.40 -1.51 4.00
C ALA A 40 7.83 -1.43 5.47
N ARG A 41 6.88 -1.44 6.43
CA ARG A 41 7.19 -1.42 7.87
C ARG A 41 7.94 -2.66 8.35
N VAL A 42 7.59 -3.85 7.84
CA VAL A 42 8.34 -5.08 8.13
C VAL A 42 9.80 -4.96 7.67
N ASN A 43 10.05 -4.22 6.59
CA ASN A 43 11.40 -3.93 6.10
C ASN A 43 12.08 -2.75 6.84
N GLY A 44 11.50 -2.26 7.94
CA GLY A 44 12.06 -1.19 8.77
C GLY A 44 11.80 0.23 8.25
N ALA A 45 10.82 0.40 7.36
CA ALA A 45 10.39 1.72 6.89
C ALA A 45 9.41 2.34 7.87
N ASP A 46 9.41 3.68 7.95
CA ASP A 46 8.43 4.43 8.74
C ASP A 46 7.17 4.74 7.92
N GLY A 47 7.28 4.68 6.59
CA GLY A 47 6.14 4.85 5.70
C GLY A 47 6.48 4.59 4.23
N VAL A 48 5.48 4.83 3.38
CA VAL A 48 5.58 4.71 1.91
C VAL A 48 5.11 6.01 1.27
N ILE A 49 5.89 6.53 0.33
CA ILE A 49 5.55 7.70 -0.49
C ILE A 49 5.40 7.32 -1.96
N GLN A 50 4.81 8.22 -2.75
CA GLN A 50 4.57 8.02 -4.19
C GLN A 50 3.80 6.71 -4.45
N VAL A 51 2.73 6.49 -3.67
CA VAL A 51 1.92 5.28 -3.77
C VAL A 51 1.07 5.35 -5.04
N GLY A 52 1.21 4.34 -5.89
CA GLY A 52 0.35 4.09 -7.04
C GLY A 52 -0.31 2.73 -6.93
N SER A 53 -1.44 2.56 -7.62
CA SER A 53 -2.14 1.29 -7.71
C SER A 53 -2.84 1.10 -9.05
N ASP A 54 -2.93 -0.15 -9.47
CA ASP A 54 -3.66 -0.59 -10.66
C ASP A 54 -4.66 -1.67 -10.28
N TYR A 55 -5.84 -1.61 -10.90
CA TYR A 55 -6.89 -2.61 -10.78
C TYR A 55 -7.20 -3.16 -12.17
N HIS A 56 -7.08 -4.48 -12.31
CA HIS A 56 -7.40 -5.18 -13.54
C HIS A 56 -8.47 -6.24 -13.29
N ARG A 57 -9.46 -6.25 -14.17
CA ARG A 57 -10.53 -7.25 -14.22
C ARG A 57 -10.44 -7.97 -15.56
N ILE A 58 -10.15 -9.26 -15.52
CA ILE A 58 -9.83 -10.08 -16.69
C ILE A 58 -10.76 -11.29 -16.68
N THR A 59 -11.60 -11.42 -17.70
CA THR A 59 -12.40 -12.64 -17.88
C THR A 59 -11.49 -13.81 -18.26
N ILE A 60 -11.51 -14.88 -17.46
CA ILE A 60 -10.66 -16.07 -17.66
C ILE A 60 -11.44 -17.32 -18.09
N GLY A 61 -12.77 -17.30 -18.00
CA GLY A 61 -13.61 -18.39 -18.47
C GLY A 61 -15.07 -17.97 -18.56
N ARG A 62 -15.76 -18.37 -19.63
CA ARG A 62 -17.20 -18.11 -19.81
C ARG A 62 -17.94 -19.44 -19.90
N GLY A 63 -18.77 -19.72 -18.90
CA GLY A 63 -19.62 -20.90 -18.86
C GLY A 63 -21.11 -20.55 -18.96
N PRO A 64 -21.97 -21.54 -19.25
CA PRO A 64 -23.41 -21.34 -19.37
C PRO A 64 -24.12 -20.99 -18.05
N LEU A 65 -23.44 -21.11 -16.90
CA LEU A 65 -24.00 -20.84 -15.57
C LEU A 65 -23.25 -19.75 -14.80
N SER A 66 -22.02 -19.42 -15.20
CA SER A 66 -21.22 -18.36 -14.57
C SER A 66 -20.03 -18.00 -15.45
N THR A 67 -19.62 -16.75 -15.37
CA THR A 67 -18.35 -16.27 -15.92
C THR A 67 -17.32 -16.20 -14.80
N GLN A 68 -16.11 -16.68 -15.05
CA GLN A 68 -14.99 -16.55 -14.14
C GLN A 68 -14.15 -15.34 -14.53
N THR A 69 -13.87 -14.51 -13.54
CA THR A 69 -13.13 -13.27 -13.71
C THR A 69 -11.99 -13.22 -12.72
N LEU A 70 -10.77 -13.04 -13.21
CA LEU A 70 -9.60 -12.75 -12.41
C LEU A 70 -9.60 -11.25 -12.09
N ILE A 71 -9.57 -10.93 -10.82
CA ILE A 71 -9.28 -9.59 -10.32
C ILE A 71 -7.82 -9.58 -9.88
N ALA A 72 -7.04 -8.67 -10.43
CA ALA A 72 -5.66 -8.45 -10.05
C ALA A 72 -5.46 -6.99 -9.65
N VAL A 73 -4.98 -6.79 -8.43
CA VAL A 73 -4.67 -5.47 -7.88
C VAL A 73 -3.18 -5.39 -7.63
N GLN A 74 -2.55 -4.35 -8.16
CA GLN A 74 -1.15 -4.05 -7.92
C GLN A 74 -1.06 -2.74 -7.15
N ALA A 75 -0.17 -2.66 -6.17
CA ALA A 75 0.19 -1.40 -5.53
C ALA A 75 1.71 -1.30 -5.44
N TRP A 76 2.24 -0.10 -5.63
CA TRP A 76 3.68 0.18 -5.59
C TRP A 76 3.93 1.52 -4.94
N GLY A 77 5.16 1.72 -4.46
CA GLY A 77 5.60 2.99 -3.91
C GLY A 77 7.07 2.92 -3.51
N THR A 78 7.54 3.96 -2.84
CA THR A 78 8.89 4.03 -2.30
C THR A 78 8.82 4.02 -0.79
N ALA A 79 9.43 3.01 -0.15
CA ALA A 79 9.58 3.00 1.29
C ALA A 79 10.55 4.13 1.70
N VAL A 80 10.29 4.74 2.85
CA VAL A 80 11.14 5.79 3.42
C VAL A 80 11.34 5.53 4.91
N LYS A 81 12.52 5.94 5.40
CA LYS A 81 12.80 6.01 6.82
C LYS A 81 12.86 7.49 7.18
N ALA A 82 12.19 7.91 8.24
CA ALA A 82 12.39 9.23 8.80
C ALA A 82 13.88 9.31 9.19
N ALA A 83 14.57 10.34 8.71
CA ALA A 83 15.86 10.66 9.28
C ALA A 83 15.62 10.97 10.76
N GLU A 84 16.32 10.29 11.66
CA GLU A 84 16.42 10.74 13.05
C GLU A 84 16.85 12.20 12.97
N ALA A 85 15.94 13.12 13.28
CA ALA A 85 16.30 14.47 13.61
C ALA A 85 17.16 14.33 14.86
N VAL A 86 18.48 14.34 14.67
CA VAL A 86 19.39 14.73 15.75
C VAL A 86 18.87 16.10 16.14
N ALA A 87 18.18 16.17 17.27
CA ALA A 87 17.88 17.42 17.90
C ALA A 87 19.24 18.06 18.17
N GLU A 88 19.66 18.99 17.31
CA GLU A 88 20.55 20.05 17.76
C GLU A 88 19.80 20.71 18.91
N GLU A 89 20.17 20.33 20.13
CA GLU A 89 19.84 21.12 21.31
C GLU A 89 20.22 22.56 20.97
N PRO A 90 19.29 23.53 21.05
CA PRO A 90 19.67 24.92 20.92
C PRO A 90 20.64 25.21 22.06
N GLU A 91 21.92 25.40 21.71
CA GLU A 91 22.97 25.84 22.61
C GLU A 91 22.44 27.08 23.34
N ALA A 92 22.13 26.90 24.63
CA ALA A 92 21.58 27.96 25.45
C ALA A 92 22.56 29.15 25.41
N PRO A 93 22.10 30.38 25.15
CA PRO A 93 22.99 31.52 25.21
C PRO A 93 23.53 31.63 26.63
N ALA A 94 24.86 31.57 26.76
CA ALA A 94 25.56 31.74 28.01
C ALA A 94 25.15 33.07 28.64
N GLU A 95 24.70 32.98 29.89
CA GLU A 95 24.46 34.10 30.78
C GLU A 95 25.80 34.84 30.97
N GLU A 96 25.94 36.03 30.37
CA GLU A 96 27.09 36.89 30.66
C GLU A 96 26.95 37.42 32.10
N PRO A 97 28.00 37.29 32.93
CA PRO A 97 27.96 37.72 34.32
C PRO A 97 27.98 39.25 34.41
N ASP A 98 27.08 39.75 35.26
CA ASP A 98 26.99 41.11 35.76
C ASP A 98 28.37 41.71 36.08
N ALA A 99 28.68 42.86 35.49
CA ALA A 99 29.91 43.60 35.72
C ALA A 99 29.62 45.08 36.00
N ALA A 100 29.57 45.34 37.32
CA ALA A 100 29.95 46.57 38.05
C ALA A 100 29.04 47.81 37.98
#